data_AF-X1JCX6-F1
#
_entry.id   AF-X1JCX6-F1
#
_cell.length_a   1.000
_cell.length_b   1.000
_cell.length_c   1.000
_cell.angle_alpha   90.00
_cell.angle_beta   90.00
_cell.angle_gamma   90.00
#
_symmetry.space_group_name_H-M   'P 1'
#
loop_
_entity.id
_entity.type
_entity.pdbx_description
1 polymer ?
#
loop_
_entity_poly.entity_id
_entity_poly.type
_entity_poly.pdbx_seq_one_letter_code
_entity_poly.pdbx_strand_id
1 'polypeptide(L)' 'SAATIAGLRNLRAEGVIAADERVACVLTGHPLKDPNVTVNYHKEKQGKFSNPPIEAPNDIDEIIKLIN' A
#
# COMPACT_ATOMS: atom_id res chain seq x y z
N SER A 1 -2.22 10.60 6.57
CA SER A 1 -0.86 10.55 6.00
C SER A 1 -0.86 10.40 4.47
N ALA A 2 -1.51 9.39 3.88
CA ALA A 2 -1.47 9.16 2.42
C ALA A 2 -2.08 10.29 1.55
N ALA A 3 -2.92 11.16 2.13
CA ALA A 3 -3.53 12.28 1.42
C ALA A 3 -2.50 13.24 0.80
N THR A 4 -1.33 13.44 1.43
CA THR A 4 -0.28 14.31 0.88
C THR A 4 0.31 13.75 -0.41
N ILE A 5 0.54 12.44 -0.48
CA ILE A 5 1.01 11.76 -1.69
C ILE A 5 -0.08 11.73 -2.77
N ALA A 6 -1.34 11.51 -2.39
CA ALA A 6 -2.47 11.55 -3.32
C ALA A 6 -2.64 12.95 -3.95
N GLY A 7 -2.54 14.00 -3.14
CA GLY A 7 -2.55 15.39 -3.61
C GLY A 7 -1.37 15.70 -4.51
N LEU A 8 -0.15 15.29 -4.14
CA LEU A 8 1.04 15.46 -4.99
C LEU A 8 0.86 14.82 -6.37
N ARG A 9 0.32 13.59 -6.43
CA ARG A 9 0.05 12.92 -7.71
C ARG A 9 -0.91 13.72 -8.59
N ASN A 10 -1.96 14.30 -8.02
CA ASN A 10 -2.94 15.10 -8.76
C ASN A 10 -2.31 16.43 -9.23
N LEU A 11 -1.66 17.18 -8.33
CA LEU A 11 -0.99 18.44 -8.68
C LEU A 11 0.11 18.25 -9.74
N ARG A 12 0.79 17.10 -9.73
CA ARG A 12 1.75 16.72 -10.77
C ARG A 12 1.08 16.47 -12.12
N ALA A 13 -0.08 15.81 -12.13
CA ALA A 13 -0.86 15.56 -13.34
C ALA A 13 -1.49 16.84 -13.92
N GLU A 14 -1.85 17.79 -13.05
CA GLU A 14 -2.36 19.12 -13.42
C GLU A 14 -1.26 20.09 -13.89
N GLY A 15 0.01 19.70 -13.75
CA GLY A 15 1.16 20.54 -14.13
C GLY A 15 1.48 21.67 -13.15
N VAL A 16 0.84 21.69 -11.97
CA VAL A 16 1.09 22.67 -10.91
C VAL A 16 2.45 22.44 -10.25
N ILE A 17 2.90 21.19 -10.16
CA ILE A 17 4.22 20.79 -9.64
C ILE A 17 5.05 20.19 -10.78
N ALA A 18 6.26 20.70 -11.03
CA ALA A 18 7.17 20.21 -12.08
C ALA A 18 7.85 18.86 -11.72
N ALA A 19 8.55 18.24 -12.68
CA ALA A 19 9.13 16.89 -12.51
C ALA A 19 10.38 16.91 -11.63
N ASP A 20 11.09 18.02 -11.72
CA ASP A 20 12.38 18.34 -11.15
C ASP A 20 12.25 19.12 -9.84
N GLU A 21 11.03 19.47 -9.43
CA GLU A 21 10.76 20.09 -8.14
C GLU A 21 11.04 19.14 -6.98
N ARG A 22 11.67 19.69 -5.93
CA ARG A 22 11.91 18.98 -4.68
C ARG A 22 10.75 19.24 -3.71
N VAL A 23 9.93 18.22 -3.49
CA VAL A 23 8.74 18.30 -2.64
C VAL A 23 8.92 17.51 -1.34
N ALA A 24 8.49 18.08 -0.22
CA ALA A 24 8.43 17.40 1.08
C ALA A 24 6.96 17.11 1.46
N CYS A 25 6.56 15.83 1.44
CA CYS A 25 5.25 15.42 1.95
C CYS A 25 5.33 15.08 3.44
N VAL A 26 4.61 15.82 4.28
CA VAL A 26 4.60 15.59 5.73
C VAL A 26 3.55 14.55 6.11
N LEU A 27 3.98 13.48 6.78
CA LEU A 27 3.10 12.45 7.32
C LEU A 27 2.87 12.71 8.81
N THR A 28 1.68 13.19 9.15
CA THR A 28 1.34 13.61 10.52
C THR A 28 1.06 12.45 11.49
N GLY A 29 0.93 11.23 10.99
CA GLY A 29 0.62 10.04 11.79
C GLY A 29 1.38 8.80 11.34
N HIS A 30 1.81 8.01 12.32
CA HIS A 30 2.40 6.70 12.13
C HIS A 30 1.33 5.68 11.67
N PRO A 31 1.63 4.76 10.74
CA PRO A 31 0.65 3.77 10.24
C PRO A 31 0.00 2.93 11.34
N LEU A 32 0.75 2.55 12.37
CA LEU A 32 0.24 1.77 13.51
C LEU A 32 -0.85 2.47 14.35
N LYS A 33 -1.16 3.74 14.07
CA LYS A 33 -2.33 4.39 14.68
C LYS A 33 -3.65 3.80 14.18
N ASP A 34 -3.68 3.19 13.00
CA ASP A 34 -4.86 2.52 12.45
C ASP A 34 -4.46 1.27 11.63
N PRO A 35 -4.04 0.19 12.29
CA PRO A 35 -3.60 -1.02 11.61
C PRO A 35 -4.75 -1.73 10.86
N ASN A 36 -6.01 -1.50 11.26
CA ASN A 36 -7.17 -2.14 10.65
C ASN A 36 -7.34 -1.74 9.17
N VAL A 37 -7.07 -0.47 8.83
CA VAL A 37 -7.10 -0.02 7.44
C VAL A 37 -6.13 -0.83 6.58
N THR A 38 -4.90 -1.04 7.05
CA THR A 38 -3.90 -1.84 6.34
C THR A 38 -4.30 -3.32 6.28
N VAL A 39 -4.65 -3.92 7.43
CA VAL A 39 -5.02 -5.33 7.50
C VAL A 39 -6.21 -5.64 6.60
N ASN A 40 -7.28 -4.85 6.67
CA ASN A 40 -8.49 -5.07 5.89
C ASN A 40 -8.24 -4.83 4.40
N TYR A 41 -7.46 -3.80 4.04
CA TYR A 41 -7.08 -3.57 2.64
C TYR A 41 -6.43 -4.80 2.01
N HIS A 42 -5.47 -5.43 2.71
CA HIS A 42 -4.77 -6.61 2.20
C HIS A 42 -5.60 -7.89 2.31
N LYS A 43 -6.20 -8.17 3.48
CA LYS A 43 -6.93 -9.41 3.76
C LYS A 43 -8.22 -9.54 2.96
N GLU A 44 -8.98 -8.45 2.82
CA GLU A 44 -10.29 -8.45 2.14
C GLU A 44 -10.19 -8.08 0.65
N LYS A 45 -8.97 -7.98 0.11
CA LYS A 45 -8.70 -7.65 -1.32
C LYS A 45 -9.39 -6.35 -1.78
N GLN A 46 -9.37 -5.31 -0.94
CA GLN A 46 -10.10 -4.06 -1.20
C GLN A 46 -9.50 -3.18 -2.32
N GLY A 47 -8.37 -3.55 -2.92
CA GLY A 47 -7.79 -2.77 -4.02
C GLY A 47 -6.80 -3.53 -4.90
N LYS A 48 -6.40 -2.87 -5.98
CA LYS A 48 -5.47 -3.40 -7.00
C LYS A 48 -4.14 -3.88 -6.41
N PHE A 49 -3.68 -3.27 -5.32
CA PHE A 49 -2.40 -3.58 -4.68
C PHE A 49 -2.55 -4.40 -3.40
N SER A 50 -3.74 -4.96 -3.15
CA SER A 50 -3.94 -5.87 -2.03
C SER A 50 -3.04 -7.10 -2.18
N ASN A 51 -2.50 -7.55 -1.05
CA ASN A 51 -1.63 -8.72 -0.94
C ASN A 51 -2.20 -9.64 0.16
N PRO A 52 -3.27 -10.38 -0.13
CA PRO A 52 -3.90 -11.25 0.84
C PRO A 52 -2.95 -12.40 1.22
N PRO A 53 -2.96 -12.87 2.48
CA PRO A 53 -2.29 -14.12 2.83
C PRO A 53 -2.80 -15.27 1.97
N ILE A 54 -1.87 -16.13 1.54
CA ILE A 54 -2.22 -17.39 0.88
C ILE A 54 -2.23 -18.47 1.97
N GLU A 55 -3.38 -19.11 2.15
CA GLU A 55 -3.51 -20.23 3.09
C GLU A 55 -2.88 -21.49 2.48
N ALA A 56 -2.04 -22.17 3.26
CA ALA A 56 -1.36 -23.39 2.87
C ALA A 56 -1.74 -24.54 3.83
N PRO A 57 -1.90 -25.78 3.33
CA PRO A 57 -1.97 -26.97 4.18
C PRO A 57 -0.74 -27.08 5.08
N ASN A 58 -0.89 -27.73 6.24
CA ASN A 58 0.24 -28.08 7.12
C ASN A 58 1.02 -29.28 6.56
N ASP A 59 1.50 -29.15 5.34
CA ASP A 59 2.23 -30.15 4.56
C ASP A 59 3.36 -29.44 3.81
N ILE A 60 4.57 -30.00 3.87
CA ILE A 60 5.76 -29.34 3.34
C ILE A 60 5.76 -29.29 1.81
N ASP A 61 5.22 -30.31 1.14
CA ASP A 61 5.18 -30.38 -0.32
C ASP A 61 4.14 -29.37 -0.86
N GLU A 62 3.01 -29.20 -0.16
CA GLU A 62 2.01 -28.18 -0.49
C GLU A 62 2.53 -26.75 -0.28
N ILE A 63 3.33 -26.50 0.77
CA ILE A 63 3.96 -25.19 1.00
C ILE A 63 4.94 -24.86 -0.13
N ILE A 64 5.78 -25.82 -0.56
CA ILE A 64 6.77 -25.62 -1.63
C ILE A 64 6.10 -25.20 -2.94
N LYS A 65 4.92 -25.76 -3.26
CA LYS A 65 4.15 -25.39 -4.47
C LYS A 65 3.72 -23.92 -4.50
N LEU A 66 3.61 -23.26 -3.35
CA LEU A 66 3.15 -21.86 -3.24
C LEU A 66 4.30 -20.85 -3.24
N ILE A 67 5.54 -21.30 -3.05
CA ILE A 67 6.73 -20.43 -2.95
C ILE A 67 7.45 -20.30 -4.31
N ASN A 68 7.27 -21.28 -5.21
CA ASN A 68 7.88 -21.33 -6.54
C ASN A 68 6.98 -20.71 -7.62
#